data_AF-A0A009YCJ5-F1
#
_entry.id   AF-A0A009YCJ5-F1
#
_cell.length_a   1.000
_cell.length_b   1.000
_cell.length_c   1.000
_cell.angle_alpha   90.00
_cell.angle_beta   90.00
_cell.angle_gamma   90.00
#
_symmetry.space_group_name_H-M   'P 1'
#
loop_
_entity.id
_entity.type
_entity.pdbx_description
1 polymer ?
#
loop_
_entity_poly.entity_id
_entity_poly.type
_entity_poly.pdbx_seq_one_letter_code
_entity_poly.pdbx_strand_id
1 'polypeptide(L)' 'MLEHFQCKNIEVHEMPQSNINTFHQQSLAVSKQKASHYIEQYKQGESLFDMPLDEVVEQQYQLYKSACQSLGGVTSD' A
#
# COMPACT_ATOMS: atom_id res chain seq x y z
N MET A 1 -11.92 2.20 -1.46
CA MET A 1 -10.97 1.81 -0.38
C MET A 1 -9.71 1.15 -0.93
N LEU A 2 -9.73 -0.13 -1.37
CA LEU A 2 -8.55 -0.72 -2.06
C LEU A 2 -8.27 -0.12 -3.44
N GLU A 3 -9.27 0.50 -4.04
CA GLU A 3 -9.17 1.17 -5.35
C GLU A 3 -8.15 2.32 -5.37
N HIS A 4 -7.87 2.93 -4.21
CA HIS A 4 -6.83 3.96 -4.08
C HIS A 4 -5.40 3.38 -4.11
N PHE A 5 -5.23 2.07 -3.88
CA PHE A 5 -3.94 1.37 -3.94
C PHE A 5 -3.53 1.06 -5.39
N GLN A 6 -3.38 2.13 -6.16
CA GLN A 6 -2.96 2.15 -7.56
C GLN A 6 -1.88 3.22 -7.73
N CYS A 7 -0.63 2.79 -7.72
CA CYS A 7 0.51 3.62 -8.06
C CYS A 7 0.67 3.66 -9.58
N LYS A 8 0.56 4.87 -10.15
CA LYS A 8 0.64 5.15 -11.58
C LYS A 8 1.93 5.88 -11.89
N ASN A 9 2.27 5.96 -13.18
CA ASN A 9 3.46 6.63 -13.70
C ASN A 9 4.78 6.04 -13.19
N ILE A 10 4.79 4.74 -12.90
CA ILE A 10 6.00 3.98 -12.59
C ILE A 10 6.12 2.76 -13.51
N GLU A 11 7.27 2.63 -14.14
CA GLU A 11 7.64 1.44 -14.93
C GLU A 11 8.58 0.59 -14.08
N VAL A 12 8.03 -0.26 -13.22
CA VAL A 12 8.78 -1.08 -12.24
C VAL A 12 9.89 -1.91 -12.91
N HIS A 13 9.64 -2.39 -14.13
CA HIS A 13 10.59 -3.21 -14.90
C HIS A 13 11.74 -2.38 -15.49
N GLU A 14 11.54 -1.09 -15.70
CA GLU A 14 12.54 -0.16 -16.24
C GLU A 14 13.29 0.59 -15.12
N MET A 15 12.86 0.43 -13.86
CA MET A 15 13.52 1.07 -12.72
C MET A 15 14.92 0.50 -12.49
N PRO A 16 15.92 1.38 -12.27
CA PRO A 16 17.25 0.96 -11.86
C PRO A 16 17.19 0.08 -10.62
N GLN A 17 17.81 -1.10 -10.72
CA GLN A 17 17.90 -2.01 -9.59
C GLN A 17 18.84 -1.42 -8.54
N SER A 18 18.25 -0.86 -7.48
CA SER A 18 18.95 -0.32 -6.32
C SER A 18 18.21 -0.73 -5.06
N ASN A 19 18.93 -0.88 -3.95
CA ASN A 19 18.34 -1.26 -2.67
C ASN A 19 17.19 -0.32 -2.25
N ILE A 20 17.30 0.97 -2.59
CA ILE A 20 16.27 1.98 -2.29
C ILE A 20 15.01 1.72 -3.12
N ASN A 21 15.15 1.52 -4.43
CA ASN A 21 14.00 1.23 -5.30
C ASN A 21 13.34 -0.09 -4.92
N THR A 22 14.13 -1.14 -4.67
CA THR A 22 13.62 -2.44 -4.21
C THR A 22 12.85 -2.30 -2.88
N PHE A 23 13.36 -1.52 -1.93
CA PHE A 23 12.68 -1.26 -0.66
C PHE A 23 11.30 -0.62 -0.86
N HIS A 24 11.22 0.42 -1.69
CA HIS A 24 9.93 1.10 -1.95
C HIS A 24 8.97 0.22 -2.76
N GLN A 25 9.46 -0.59 -3.71
CA GLN A 25 8.66 -1.56 -4.45
C GLN A 25 8.08 -2.63 -3.51
N GLN A 26 8.88 -3.15 -2.59
CA GLN A 26 8.39 -4.07 -1.54
C GLN A 26 7.38 -3.39 -0.63
N SER A 27 7.62 -2.13 -0.25
CA SER A 27 6.71 -1.35 0.59
C SER A 27 5.34 -1.16 -0.08
N LEU A 28 5.29 -0.92 -1.40
CA LEU A 28 4.04 -0.89 -2.18
C LEU A 28 3.28 -2.23 -2.10
N ALA A 29 3.98 -3.34 -2.34
CA ALA A 29 3.37 -4.66 -2.34
C ALA A 29 2.82 -5.03 -0.95
N VAL A 30 3.64 -4.85 0.09
CA VAL A 30 3.31 -5.22 1.48
C VAL A 30 2.17 -4.38 2.03
N SER A 31 2.17 -3.07 1.82
CA SER A 31 1.09 -2.18 2.33
C SER A 31 -0.27 -2.52 1.69
N LYS A 32 -0.30 -2.75 0.37
CA LYS A 32 -1.53 -3.18 -0.32
C LYS A 32 -2.00 -4.57 0.16
N GLN A 33 -1.08 -5.50 0.33
CA GLN A 33 -1.39 -6.84 0.84
C GLN A 33 -1.99 -6.78 2.24
N LYS A 34 -1.39 -5.99 3.15
CA LYS A 34 -1.90 -5.79 4.52
C LYS A 34 -3.29 -5.16 4.53
N ALA A 35 -3.51 -4.09 3.76
CA ALA A 35 -4.83 -3.48 3.63
C ALA A 35 -5.89 -4.49 3.17
N SER A 36 -5.55 -5.33 2.19
CA SER A 36 -6.44 -6.37 1.67
C SER A 36 -6.76 -7.43 2.72
N HIS A 37 -5.74 -7.88 3.45
CA HIS A 37 -5.89 -8.84 4.53
C HIS A 37 -6.76 -8.32 5.68
N TYR A 38 -6.56 -7.06 6.10
CA TYR A 38 -7.36 -6.44 7.16
C TYR A 38 -8.84 -6.34 6.77
N ILE A 39 -9.14 -5.97 5.52
CA ILE A 39 -10.51 -5.95 5.02
C ILE A 39 -11.15 -7.34 5.09
N GLU A 40 -10.41 -8.40 4.75
CA GLU A 40 -10.92 -9.76 4.79
C GLU A 40 -11.19 -10.24 6.22
N GLN A 41 -10.29 -9.95 7.15
CA GLN A 41 -10.43 -10.32 8.56
C GLN A 41 -11.62 -9.63 9.23
N TYR A 42 -11.80 -8.33 8.99
CA TYR A 42 -12.97 -7.61 9.51
C TYR A 42 -14.28 -8.13 8.90
N LYS A 43 -14.30 -8.57 7.63
CA LYS A 43 -15.46 -9.24 7.03
C LYS A 43 -15.79 -10.57 7.72
N GLN A 44 -14.80 -11.24 8.29
CA GLN A 44 -14.94 -12.48 9.06
C GLN A 44 -15.31 -12.22 10.53
N GLY A 45 -15.41 -10.97 10.95
CA GLY A 45 -15.68 -10.59 12.34
C GLY A 45 -14.45 -10.65 13.25
N GLU A 46 -13.26 -10.80 12.67
CA GLU A 46 -11.99 -10.81 13.39
C GLU A 46 -11.45 -9.38 13.50
N SER A 47 -11.40 -8.84 14.73
CA SER A 47 -10.78 -7.54 15.01
C SER A 47 -9.33 -7.76 15.43
N LEU A 48 -8.40 -7.47 14.52
CA LEU A 48 -6.96 -7.58 14.78
C LEU A 48 -6.42 -6.38 15.59
N PHE A 49 -7.17 -5.28 15.63
CA PHE A 49 -6.76 -4.02 16.24
C PHE A 49 -7.92 -3.41 17.04
N ASP A 50 -7.60 -2.59 18.04
CA ASP A 50 -8.57 -1.77 18.79
C ASP A 50 -8.93 -0.48 18.02
N MET A 51 -9.03 -0.57 16.69
CA MET A 51 -9.17 0.55 15.78
C MET A 51 -10.19 0.23 14.67
N PRO A 52 -10.95 1.22 14.17
CA PRO A 52 -11.82 1.03 13.01
C PRO A 52 -11.08 0.56 11.76
N LEU A 53 -11.73 -0.26 10.92
CA LEU A 53 -11.13 -0.80 9.69
C LEU A 53 -10.64 0.31 8.75
N ASP A 54 -11.38 1.41 8.66
CA ASP A 54 -11.04 2.57 7.86
C ASP A 54 -9.75 3.24 8.29
N GLU A 55 -9.55 3.44 9.59
CA GLU A 55 -8.29 3.99 10.10
C GLU A 55 -7.10 3.05 9.84
N VAL A 56 -7.27 1.74 10.03
CA VAL A 56 -6.19 0.76 9.81
C VAL A 56 -5.81 0.69 8.33
N VAL A 57 -6.79 0.70 7.42
CA VAL A 57 -6.54 0.69 5.98
C VAL A 57 -5.95 2.02 5.52
N GLU A 58 -6.39 3.15 6.09
CA GLU A 58 -5.83 4.47 5.80
C GLU A 58 -4.34 4.53 6.18
N GLN A 59 -3.95 3.98 7.33
CA GLN A 59 -2.54 3.89 7.69
C GLN A 59 -1.73 3.08 6.67
N GLN A 60 -2.27 1.96 6.16
CA GLN A 60 -1.61 1.23 5.08
C GLN A 60 -1.56 2.03 3.78
N TYR A 61 -2.60 2.82 3.49
CA TYR A 61 -2.63 3.67 2.31
C TYR A 61 -1.58 4.79 2.38
N GLN A 62 -1.34 5.39 3.54
CA GLN A 62 -0.28 6.39 3.70
C GLN A 62 1.12 5.81 3.45
N LEU A 63 1.38 4.58 3.93
CA LEU A 63 2.63 3.85 3.62
C LEU A 63 2.75 3.57 2.11
N TYR A 64 1.66 3.13 1.48
CA TYR A 64 1.59 2.90 0.04
C TYR A 64 1.86 4.17 -0.75
N LYS A 65 1.21 5.29 -0.38
CA LYS A 65 1.33 6.60 -1.03
C LYS A 65 2.75 7.13 -0.94
N SER A 66 3.36 7.06 0.25
CA SER A 66 4.76 7.47 0.45
C SER A 66 5.71 6.63 -0.41
N ALA A 67 5.56 5.30 -0.42
CA ALA A 67 6.39 4.43 -1.25
C ALA A 67 6.20 4.69 -2.76
N CYS A 68 4.97 4.96 -3.19
CA CYS A 68 4.66 5.33 -4.57
C CYS A 68 5.37 6.62 -4.98
N GLN A 69 5.29 7.65 -4.14
CA GLN A 69 5.92 8.95 -4.38
C GLN A 69 7.45 8.84 -4.40
N SER A 70 8.05 8.04 -3.52
CA SER A 70 9.50 7.80 -3.52
C SER A 70 9.99 7.12 -4.81
N LEU A 71 9.13 6.37 -5.47
CA LEU A 71 9.39 5.74 -6.78
C LEU A 71 9.10 6.68 -7.96
N GLY A 72 8.70 7.93 -7.70
CA GLY A 72 8.31 8.89 -8.74
C GLY A 72 6.88 8.73 -9.26
N GLY A 73 6.08 7.88 -8.62
CA GLY A 73 4.69 7.64 -8.99
C GLY A 73 3.69 8.56 -8.32
N VAL A 74 2.43 8.43 -8.75
CA VAL A 74 1.27 9.11 -8.16
C VAL A 74 0.17 8.11 -7.84
N THR A 75 -0.51 8.30 -6.71
CA THR A 75 -1.70 7.54 -6.34
C THR A 75 -2.96 8.22 -6.89
N SER A 76 -4.03 7.46 -7.10
CA SER A 76 -5.34 8.06 -7.40
C SER A 76 -5.90 8.68 -6.11
N ASP A 77 -6.09 10.00 -6.08
CA ASP A 77 -6.82 10.68 -5.01
C ASP A 77 -8.33 10.35 -5.09
#